data_AF-A0A529SRK7-F1
#
_entry.id   AF-A0A529SRK7-F1
#
_cell.length_a   1.000
_cell.length_b   1.000
_cell.length_c   1.000
_cell.angle_alpha   90.00
_cell.angle_beta   90.00
_cell.angle_gamma   90.00
#
_symmetry.space_group_name_H-M   'P 1'
#
loop_
_entity.id
_entity.type
_entity.pdbx_description
1 polymer ?
#
loop_
_entity_poly.entity_id
_entity_poly.type
_entity_poly.pdbx_seq_one_letter_code
_entity_poly.pdbx_strand_id
1 'polypeptide(L)'
;MNAGLRRIREDLGQRLKIYRARRARARSNATFIGVTGSSGKSTAVSLLGHILAGHGRTYTRVLANTINSLVSTLYRHMNKHGELDYVVFEAGASGVDTIRPMAQLLKPHVAVVTMVQLEHFPSFKALENVAREKRALVEALGPGGLAVLNADDPNVLAMASGG
;
A
#
# COMPACT_ATOMS: atom_id res chain seq x y z
N MET A 1 -21.64 -19.35 -24.21
CA MET A 1 -21.26 -17.93 -23.92
C MET A 1 -19.84 -17.72 -24.44
N ASN A 2 -19.62 -16.80 -25.39
CA ASN A 2 -18.37 -16.71 -26.15
C ASN A 2 -17.21 -16.14 -25.29
N ALA A 3 -16.02 -16.75 -25.34
CA ALA A 3 -14.89 -16.43 -24.45
C ALA A 3 -14.42 -14.96 -24.56
N GLY A 4 -14.64 -14.31 -25.70
CA GLY A 4 -14.36 -12.88 -25.90
C GLY A 4 -15.28 -11.96 -25.09
N LEU A 5 -16.58 -12.24 -25.05
CA LEU A 5 -17.56 -11.46 -24.27
C LEU A 5 -17.28 -11.56 -22.76
N ARG A 6 -16.80 -12.72 -22.28
CA ARG A 6 -16.41 -12.90 -20.88
C ARG A 6 -15.22 -12.00 -20.52
N ARG A 7 -14.15 -12.00 -21.33
CA ARG A 7 -12.97 -11.15 -21.12
C ARG A 7 -13.30 -9.66 -21.11
N ILE A 8 -14.14 -9.21 -22.05
CA ILE A 8 -14.57 -7.79 -22.11
C ILE A 8 -15.31 -7.41 -20.83
N ARG A 9 -16.24 -8.25 -20.34
CA ARG A 9 -16.97 -7.97 -19.09
C ARG A 9 -16.04 -7.95 -17.87
N GLU A 10 -15.07 -8.86 -17.81
CA GLU A 10 -14.08 -8.92 -16.74
C GLU A 10 -13.18 -7.66 -16.72
N ASP A 11 -12.66 -7.24 -17.87
CA ASP A 11 -11.83 -6.03 -17.99
C ASP A 11 -12.63 -4.77 -17.62
N LEU A 12 -13.85 -4.61 -18.16
CA LEU A 12 -14.70 -3.48 -17.84
C LEU A 12 -15.05 -3.45 -16.34
N GLY A 13 -15.36 -4.62 -15.76
CA GLY A 13 -15.61 -4.76 -14.33
C GLY A 13 -14.41 -4.35 -13.48
N GLN A 14 -13.20 -4.71 -13.89
CA GLN A 14 -11.97 -4.34 -13.18
C GLN A 14 -11.68 -2.84 -13.28
N ARG A 15 -11.82 -2.25 -14.48
CA ARG A 15 -11.67 -0.80 -14.68
C ARG A 15 -12.65 0.00 -13.82
N LEU A 16 -13.91 -0.45 -13.76
CA LEU A 16 -14.92 0.19 -12.91
C LEU A 16 -14.57 0.10 -11.42
N LYS A 17 -14.05 -1.04 -10.95
CA LYS A 17 -13.59 -1.19 -9.56
C LYS A 17 -12.44 -0.23 -9.25
N ILE A 18 -11.45 -0.11 -10.13
CA ILE A 18 -10.33 0.83 -9.98
C ILE A 18 -10.83 2.28 -9.97
N TYR A 19 -11.74 2.64 -10.87
CA TYR A 19 -12.36 3.97 -10.90
C TYR A 19 -13.06 4.29 -9.57
N ARG A 20 -13.88 3.36 -9.06
CA ARG A 20 -14.57 3.52 -7.78
C ARG A 20 -13.60 3.62 -6.60
N ALA A 21 -12.54 2.82 -6.59
CA ALA A 21 -11.49 2.87 -5.57
C ALA A 21 -10.79 4.24 -5.55
N ARG A 22 -10.42 4.78 -6.73
CA ARG A 22 -9.84 6.13 -6.85
C ARG A 22 -10.76 7.21 -6.30
N ARG A 23 -12.05 7.17 -6.67
CA ARG A 23 -13.03 8.13 -6.15
C ARG A 23 -13.24 8.00 -4.65
N ALA A 24 -13.30 6.79 -4.13
CA ALA A 24 -13.42 6.56 -2.69
C ALA A 24 -12.22 7.15 -1.95
N ARG A 25 -10.99 6.85 -2.39
CA ARG A 25 -9.78 7.44 -1.80
C ARG A 25 -9.79 8.97 -1.83
N ALA A 26 -10.17 9.57 -2.96
CA ALA A 26 -10.17 11.02 -3.13
C ALA A 26 -11.22 11.76 -2.27
N ARG A 27 -12.31 11.09 -1.89
CA ARG A 27 -13.38 11.67 -1.05
C ARG A 27 -13.18 11.41 0.44
N SER A 28 -12.09 10.75 0.81
CA SER A 28 -11.86 10.33 2.18
C SER A 28 -10.99 11.32 2.92
N ASN A 29 -11.44 11.64 4.12
CA ASN A 29 -10.69 12.43 5.09
C ASN A 29 -9.85 11.54 6.04
N ALA A 30 -9.86 10.22 5.85
CA ALA A 30 -9.10 9.30 6.68
C ALA A 30 -7.59 9.52 6.52
N THR A 31 -6.82 9.24 7.56
CA THR A 31 -5.38 9.17 7.49
C THR A 31 -4.93 7.83 6.91
N PHE A 32 -4.30 7.85 5.73
CA PHE A 32 -3.81 6.63 5.07
C PHE A 32 -2.36 6.36 5.43
N ILE A 33 -2.11 5.18 5.97
CA ILE A 33 -0.79 4.71 6.41
C ILE A 33 -0.43 3.49 5.59
N GLY A 34 0.65 3.59 4.81
CA GLY A 34 1.22 2.47 4.08
C GLY A 34 2.40 1.86 4.84
N VAL A 35 2.48 0.53 4.87
CA VAL A 35 3.60 -0.19 5.49
C VAL A 35 4.20 -1.16 4.47
N THR A 36 5.50 -1.06 4.22
CA THR A 36 6.25 -2.03 3.42
C THR A 36 7.55 -2.44 4.11
N GLY A 37 8.23 -3.44 3.55
CA GLY A 37 9.36 -4.11 4.17
C GLY A 37 9.57 -5.50 3.61
N SER A 38 10.74 -6.10 3.79
CA SER A 38 10.92 -7.53 3.48
C SER A 38 10.30 -8.38 4.60
N SER A 39 10.51 -8.01 5.86
CA SER A 39 9.81 -8.59 7.02
C SER A 39 9.24 -7.51 7.95
N GLY A 40 8.44 -7.93 8.95
CA GLY A 40 7.85 -7.04 9.97
C GLY A 40 6.60 -6.26 9.54
N LYS A 41 6.21 -6.33 8.27
CA LYS A 41 5.04 -5.60 7.72
C LYS A 41 3.74 -5.93 8.46
N SER A 42 3.37 -7.21 8.49
CA SER A 42 2.07 -7.66 9.03
C SER A 42 1.97 -7.38 10.54
N THR A 43 3.07 -7.57 11.28
CA THR A 43 3.17 -7.22 12.70
C THR A 43 2.97 -5.71 12.89
N ALA A 44 3.69 -4.88 12.14
CA ALA A 44 3.55 -3.43 12.23
C ALA A 44 2.13 -2.95 11.90
N VAL A 45 1.51 -3.48 10.83
CA VAL A 45 0.12 -3.14 10.47
C VAL A 45 -0.86 -3.55 11.56
N SER A 46 -0.68 -4.73 12.17
CA SER A 46 -1.54 -5.22 13.25
C SER A 46 -1.43 -4.35 14.51
N LEU A 47 -0.21 -4.01 14.91
CA LEU A 47 0.05 -3.15 16.07
C LEU A 47 -0.47 -1.73 15.86
N LEU A 48 -0.17 -1.11 14.71
CA LEU A 48 -0.70 0.21 14.34
C LEU A 48 -2.23 0.21 14.35
N GLY A 49 -2.84 -0.83 13.76
CA GLY A 49 -4.28 -0.99 13.77
C GLY A 49 -4.88 -1.01 15.16
N HIS A 50 -4.30 -1.78 16.06
CA HIS A 50 -4.75 -1.89 17.44
C HIS A 50 -4.63 -0.56 18.20
N ILE A 51 -3.49 0.12 18.07
CA ILE A 51 -3.24 1.41 18.73
C ILE A 51 -4.18 2.50 18.21
N LEU A 52 -4.33 2.60 16.89
CA LEU A 52 -5.18 3.62 16.25
C LEU A 52 -6.67 3.39 16.49
N ALA A 53 -7.10 2.15 16.69
CA ALA A 53 -8.48 1.85 17.07
C ALA A 53 -8.87 2.47 18.43
N GLY A 54 -7.91 2.74 19.31
CA GLY A 54 -8.12 3.50 20.54
C GLY A 54 -8.31 5.01 20.32
N HIS A 55 -8.02 5.52 19.12
CA HIS A 55 -8.03 6.95 18.77
C HIS A 55 -9.06 7.31 17.69
N GLY A 56 -9.68 6.32 17.04
CA GLY A 56 -10.67 6.54 15.99
C GLY A 56 -11.02 5.29 15.20
N ARG A 57 -12.02 5.41 14.32
CA ARG A 57 -12.48 4.35 13.44
C ARG A 57 -11.37 3.97 12.47
N THR A 58 -10.80 2.79 12.71
CA THR A 58 -9.62 2.31 12.01
C THR A 58 -9.97 1.09 11.16
N TYR A 59 -9.54 1.11 9.90
CA TYR A 59 -9.55 -0.07 9.05
C TYR A 59 -8.13 -0.57 8.81
N THR A 60 -7.87 -1.83 9.10
CA THR A 60 -6.59 -2.48 8.79
C THR A 60 -6.76 -3.64 7.84
N ARG A 61 -5.81 -3.77 6.92
CA ARG A 61 -5.73 -4.93 6.05
C ARG A 61 -4.34 -5.56 6.13
N VAL A 62 -4.26 -6.65 6.88
CA VAL A 62 -3.07 -7.50 7.03
C VAL A 62 -3.09 -8.62 5.98
N LEU A 63 -1.92 -9.04 5.49
CA LEU A 63 -1.69 -10.18 4.58
C LEU A 63 -2.30 -10.10 3.18
N ALA A 64 -3.20 -9.14 2.92
CA ALA A 64 -3.76 -8.90 1.60
C ALA A 64 -3.14 -7.63 1.02
N ASN A 65 -1.94 -7.79 0.48
CA ASN A 65 -0.98 -6.73 0.24
C ASN A 65 -0.72 -6.46 -1.24
N THR A 66 -1.74 -6.74 -2.08
CA THR A 66 -1.72 -6.55 -3.54
C THR A 66 -2.61 -5.39 -3.96
N ILE A 67 -2.45 -4.90 -5.19
CA ILE A 67 -3.31 -3.85 -5.75
C ILE A 67 -4.78 -4.26 -5.79
N ASN A 68 -5.10 -5.53 -6.05
CA ASN A 68 -6.48 -6.02 -6.05
C ASN A 68 -7.09 -5.95 -4.65
N SER A 69 -6.30 -6.27 -3.62
CA SER A 69 -6.72 -6.13 -2.23
C SER A 69 -6.94 -4.68 -1.86
N LEU A 70 -6.06 -3.76 -2.28
CA LEU A 70 -6.22 -2.32 -2.09
C LEU A 70 -7.49 -1.79 -2.77
N VAL A 71 -7.70 -2.13 -4.06
CA VAL A 71 -8.91 -1.74 -4.81
C VAL A 71 -10.15 -2.23 -4.08
N SER A 72 -10.15 -3.48 -3.63
CA SER A 72 -11.21 -4.06 -2.81
C SER A 72 -11.48 -3.24 -1.54
N THR A 73 -10.42 -2.92 -0.78
CA THR A 73 -10.48 -2.10 0.45
C THR A 73 -11.18 -0.78 0.17
N LEU A 74 -10.66 -0.01 -0.80
CA LEU A 74 -11.17 1.32 -1.12
C LEU A 74 -12.60 1.28 -1.67
N TYR A 75 -12.89 0.36 -2.59
CA TYR A 75 -14.22 0.25 -3.21
C TYR A 75 -15.29 -0.25 -2.23
N ARG A 76 -15.01 -1.30 -1.45
CA ARG A 76 -16.04 -1.98 -0.65
C ARG A 76 -16.19 -1.40 0.73
N HIS A 77 -15.11 -1.03 1.38
CA HIS A 77 -15.12 -0.77 2.82
C HIS A 77 -15.31 0.70 3.13
N MET A 78 -14.73 1.59 2.33
CA MET A 78 -14.91 3.03 2.55
C MET A 78 -16.32 3.54 2.22
N ASN A 79 -17.05 2.84 1.35
CA ASN A 79 -18.45 3.19 1.08
C ASN A 79 -19.43 2.59 2.13
N LYS A 80 -18.97 1.65 2.97
CA LYS A 80 -19.85 0.88 3.87
C LYS A 80 -19.66 1.22 5.35
N HIS A 81 -18.47 1.64 5.77
CA HIS A 81 -18.12 1.76 7.19
C HIS A 81 -18.31 3.16 7.78
N GLY A 82 -19.02 4.05 7.09
CA GLY A 82 -19.07 5.47 7.45
C GLY A 82 -17.71 6.15 7.24
N GLU A 83 -17.53 7.33 7.82
CA GLU A 83 -16.24 8.03 7.77
C GLU A 83 -15.20 7.27 8.62
N LEU A 84 -14.10 6.83 8.00
CA LEU A 84 -12.96 6.26 8.72
C LEU A 84 -12.01 7.38 9.12
N ASP A 85 -11.39 7.25 10.29
CA ASP A 85 -10.36 8.18 10.76
C ASP A 85 -8.98 7.69 10.31
N TYR A 86 -8.76 6.38 10.26
CA TYR A 86 -7.49 5.77 9.88
C TYR A 86 -7.65 4.56 8.95
N VAL A 87 -6.73 4.42 8.00
CA VAL A 87 -6.60 3.25 7.13
C VAL A 87 -5.14 2.81 7.11
N VAL A 88 -4.87 1.60 7.60
CA VAL A 88 -3.53 1.00 7.59
C VAL A 88 -3.47 -0.12 6.56
N PHE A 89 -2.58 0.01 5.59
CA PHE A 89 -2.45 -0.92 4.48
C PHE A 89 -1.04 -1.50 4.37
N GLU A 90 -0.97 -2.83 4.33
CA GLU A 90 0.26 -3.56 4.03
C GLU A 90 0.54 -3.56 2.51
N ALA A 91 1.67 -3.01 2.08
CA ALA A 91 2.12 -3.02 0.68
C ALA A 91 3.22 -4.08 0.49
N GLY A 92 2.87 -5.18 -0.18
CA GLY A 92 3.76 -6.31 -0.45
C GLY A 92 4.43 -6.17 -1.81
N ALA A 93 5.70 -6.54 -1.87
CA ALA A 93 6.47 -6.54 -3.11
C ALA A 93 6.57 -7.98 -3.63
N SER A 94 6.04 -8.27 -4.81
CA SER A 94 6.20 -9.59 -5.45
C SER A 94 7.14 -9.56 -6.66
N GLY A 95 7.61 -8.37 -7.02
CA GLY A 95 8.52 -8.09 -8.11
C GLY A 95 8.64 -6.60 -8.36
N VAL A 96 9.37 -6.25 -9.42
CA VAL A 96 9.56 -4.85 -9.85
C VAL A 96 8.21 -4.23 -10.26
N ASP A 97 8.00 -2.97 -9.86
CA ASP A 97 6.84 -2.12 -10.15
C ASP A 97 5.49 -2.66 -9.63
N THR A 98 5.49 -3.34 -8.50
CA THR A 98 4.29 -3.85 -7.83
C THR A 98 3.77 -2.90 -6.73
N ILE A 99 4.66 -2.22 -6.00
CA ILE A 99 4.37 -1.22 -4.97
C ILE A 99 3.97 0.11 -5.58
N ARG A 100 4.67 0.60 -6.62
CA ARG A 100 4.40 1.92 -7.21
C ARG A 100 2.92 2.11 -7.59
N PRO A 101 2.25 1.17 -8.28
CA PRO A 101 0.81 1.29 -8.57
C PRO A 101 -0.07 1.29 -7.31
N MET A 102 0.29 0.51 -6.29
CA MET A 102 -0.42 0.52 -5.01
C MET A 102 -0.26 1.85 -4.29
N ALA A 103 0.96 2.37 -4.22
CA ALA A 103 1.30 3.62 -3.55
C ALA A 103 0.57 4.81 -4.22
N GLN A 104 0.52 4.84 -5.56
CA GLN A 104 -0.23 5.84 -6.32
C GLN A 104 -1.76 5.79 -6.09
N LEU A 105 -2.31 4.60 -5.87
CA LEU A 105 -3.73 4.43 -5.54
C LEU A 105 -4.01 4.74 -4.06
N LEU A 106 -3.10 4.35 -3.17
CA LEU A 106 -3.20 4.54 -1.72
C LEU A 106 -3.01 6.02 -1.34
N LYS A 107 -2.09 6.74 -2.00
CA LYS A 107 -1.65 8.11 -1.68
C LYS A 107 -1.45 8.28 -0.17
N PRO A 108 -0.45 7.61 0.43
CA PRO A 108 -0.27 7.62 1.88
C PRO A 108 -0.01 9.04 2.41
N HIS A 109 -0.50 9.31 3.62
CA HIS A 109 -0.03 10.43 4.44
C HIS A 109 1.17 10.02 5.30
N VAL A 110 1.27 8.72 5.64
CA VAL A 110 2.41 8.13 6.33
C VAL A 110 2.90 6.90 5.58
N ALA A 111 4.20 6.81 5.33
CA ALA A 111 4.85 5.66 4.72
C ALA A 111 5.86 5.07 5.71
N VAL A 112 5.69 3.79 6.03
CA VAL A 112 6.58 3.05 6.93
C VAL A 112 7.37 2.03 6.12
N VAL A 113 8.69 2.03 6.27
CA VAL A 113 9.58 1.02 5.66
C VAL A 113 10.34 0.32 6.77
N THR A 114 10.06 -0.96 6.98
CA THR A 114 10.62 -1.72 8.12
C THR A 114 12.02 -2.26 7.84
N MET A 115 12.28 -2.81 6.65
CA MET A 115 13.59 -3.37 6.26
C MET A 115 13.64 -3.69 4.76
N VAL A 116 14.86 -3.82 4.22
CA VAL A 116 15.19 -4.28 2.87
C VAL A 116 16.11 -5.50 2.98
N GLN A 117 15.61 -6.63 2.54
CA GLN A 117 16.35 -7.88 2.37
C GLN A 117 16.02 -8.50 1.03
N LEU A 118 16.96 -9.28 0.48
CA LEU A 118 16.77 -9.97 -0.78
C LEU A 118 15.67 -11.02 -0.64
N GLU A 119 14.51 -10.73 -1.21
CA GLU A 119 13.34 -11.59 -1.28
C GLU A 119 12.94 -11.77 -2.76
N HIS A 120 12.13 -12.77 -3.07
CA HIS A 120 11.64 -13.03 -4.44
C HIS A 120 12.74 -12.90 -5.51
N PHE A 121 13.91 -13.52 -5.25
CA PHE A 121 15.11 -13.37 -6.08
C PHE A 121 14.88 -13.51 -7.59
N PRO A 122 14.07 -14.47 -8.09
CA PRO A 122 13.78 -14.56 -9.52
C PRO A 122 13.18 -13.28 -10.13
N SER A 123 12.41 -12.53 -9.34
CA SER A 123 11.77 -11.28 -9.75
C SER A 123 12.71 -10.08 -9.60
N PHE A 124 13.42 -9.97 -8.47
CA PHE A 124 14.19 -8.76 -8.15
C PHE A 124 15.64 -8.80 -8.63
N LYS A 125 16.27 -9.98 -8.70
CA LYS A 125 17.67 -10.19 -9.13
C LYS A 125 18.76 -9.53 -8.25
N ALA A 126 18.46 -8.42 -7.58
CA ALA A 126 19.41 -7.61 -6.83
C ALA A 126 18.72 -6.87 -5.67
N LEU A 127 19.49 -6.57 -4.61
CA LEU A 127 18.97 -5.92 -3.40
C LEU A 127 18.52 -4.49 -3.70
N GLU A 128 19.21 -3.80 -4.60
CA GLU A 128 18.93 -2.44 -5.05
C GLU A 128 17.54 -2.35 -5.70
N ASN A 129 17.12 -3.40 -6.40
CA ASN A 129 15.78 -3.47 -6.98
C ASN A 129 14.70 -3.61 -5.90
N VAL A 130 14.99 -4.35 -4.81
CA VAL A 130 14.10 -4.43 -3.65
C VAL A 130 14.03 -3.07 -2.94
N ALA A 131 15.16 -2.40 -2.74
CA ALA A 131 15.23 -1.07 -2.13
C ALA A 131 14.41 -0.04 -2.94
N ARG A 132 14.60 -0.01 -4.26
CA ARG A 132 13.83 0.85 -5.18
C ARG A 132 12.34 0.55 -5.12
N GLU A 133 11.96 -0.72 -5.05
CA GLU A 133 10.57 -1.13 -4.96
C GLU A 133 9.89 -0.60 -3.69
N LYS A 134 10.56 -0.74 -2.53
CA LYS A 134 10.04 -0.23 -1.26
C LYS A 134 10.03 1.30 -1.19
N ARG A 135 11.04 1.95 -1.78
CA ARG A 135 11.12 3.42 -1.89
C ARG A 135 9.91 4.00 -2.61
N ALA A 136 9.29 3.28 -3.55
CA ALA A 136 8.11 3.75 -4.26
C ALA A 136 6.93 4.11 -3.32
N LEU A 137 6.87 3.55 -2.10
CA LEU A 137 5.89 3.94 -1.10
C LEU A 137 6.19 5.32 -0.49
N VAL A 138 7.46 5.61 -0.24
CA VAL A 138 7.95 6.90 0.28
C VAL A 138 7.80 7.99 -0.79
N GLU A 139 8.15 7.70 -2.04
CA GLU A 139 7.98 8.61 -3.19
C GLU A 139 6.51 9.01 -3.45
N ALA A 140 5.56 8.22 -2.95
CA ALA A 140 4.14 8.50 -3.11
C ALA A 140 3.56 9.41 -2.02
N LEU A 141 4.36 9.80 -1.03
CA LEU A 141 3.94 10.78 -0.02
C LEU A 141 3.65 12.13 -0.68
N GLY A 142 2.53 12.73 -0.30
CA GLY A 142 2.21 14.11 -0.68
C GLY A 142 3.02 15.13 0.15
N PRO A 143 2.91 16.42 -0.18
CA PRO A 143 3.46 17.50 0.65
C PRO A 143 3.01 17.37 2.10
N GLY A 144 3.95 17.49 3.05
CA GLY A 144 3.69 17.31 4.48
C GLY A 144 3.52 15.85 4.93
N GLY A 145 3.72 14.89 4.04
CA GLY A 145 3.69 13.46 4.39
C GLY A 145 4.85 13.05 5.29
N LEU A 146 4.65 12.01 6.10
CA LEU A 146 5.62 11.48 7.04
C LEU A 146 6.22 10.17 6.54
N ALA A 147 7.55 10.11 6.42
CA ALA A 147 8.28 8.87 6.22
C ALA A 147 8.80 8.36 7.58
N VAL A 148 8.49 7.11 7.91
CA VAL A 148 9.03 6.40 9.08
C VAL A 148 9.96 5.31 8.56
N LEU A 149 11.25 5.53 8.75
CA LEU A 149 12.32 4.74 8.15
C LEU A 149 13.14 4.07 9.26
N ASN A 150 13.33 2.76 9.14
CA ASN A 150 14.24 2.03 10.01
C ASN A 150 15.69 2.51 9.80
N ALA A 151 16.27 3.16 10.81
CA ALA A 151 17.63 3.71 10.76
C ALA A 151 18.72 2.63 10.85
N ASP A 152 18.40 1.44 11.34
CA ASP A 152 19.35 0.33 11.49
C ASP A 152 19.59 -0.43 10.16
N ASP A 153 18.76 -0.17 9.14
CA ASP A 153 18.92 -0.74 7.81
C ASP A 153 19.45 0.34 6.85
N PRO A 154 20.71 0.25 6.37
CA PRO A 154 21.31 1.27 5.51
C PRO A 154 20.53 1.54 4.21
N ASN A 155 19.86 0.53 3.64
CA ASN A 155 19.06 0.71 2.42
C ASN A 155 17.78 1.50 2.68
N VAL A 156 17.21 1.33 3.88
CA VAL A 156 16.04 2.08 4.32
C VAL A 156 16.44 3.49 4.75
N LEU A 157 17.53 3.65 5.50
CA LEU A 157 18.05 4.95 5.90
C LEU A 157 18.40 5.82 4.69
N ALA A 158 18.98 5.24 3.63
CA ALA A 158 19.26 5.93 2.38
C ALA A 158 18.00 6.48 1.66
N MET A 159 16.79 6.10 2.08
CA MET A 159 15.55 6.69 1.57
C MET A 159 15.28 8.09 2.13
N ALA A 160 15.93 8.48 3.23
CA ALA A 160 15.76 9.79 3.86
C ALA A 160 16.36 10.94 3.03
N SER A 161 17.42 10.67 2.27
CA SER A 161 18.23 11.69 1.60
C SER A 161 17.58 12.36 0.40
N GLY A 162 16.34 12.01 0.04
CA GLY A 162 15.76 12.35 -1.26
C GLY A 162 16.53 11.67 -2.40
N GLY A 163 15.87 11.42 -3.53
CA GLY A 163 16.56 11.12 -4.79
C GLY A 163 16.74 12.41 -5.57
#